data_AF-A0A2G9UZA3-F1
#
_entry.id   AF-A0A2G9UZA3-F1
#
_cell.length_a   1.000
_cell.length_b   1.000
_cell.length_c   1.000
_cell.angle_alpha   90.00
_cell.angle_beta   90.00
_cell.angle_gamma   90.00
#
_symmetry.space_group_name_H-M   'P 1'
#
loop_
_entity.id
_entity.type
_entity.pdbx_description
1 polymer ?
#
loop_
_entity_poly.entity_id
_entity_poly.type
_entity_poly.pdbx_seq_one_letter_code
_entity_poly.pdbx_strand_id
1 'polypeptide(L)'
;MTKATFVEFDPSGVTMCTFNCEDSQADVCFVPCGHRVVCKQCARSTPLRRCPLCYQLIAKAISDGVEVQIGAALSRTAVVSEEEQRRILAEEEIERIAAAAAKQAKLDAERDCLQLWSHGVFRLYSVAEILSYLPPSNH
;
A
#
# COMPACT_ATOMS: atom_id res chain seq x y z
N MET A 1 -44.66 19.95 3.83
CA MET A 1 -44.18 18.83 4.66
C MET A 1 -44.47 17.53 3.92
N THR A 2 -43.49 16.98 3.19
CA THR A 2 -43.68 15.75 2.41
C THR A 2 -43.46 14.54 3.33
N LYS A 3 -44.55 13.84 3.63
CA LYS A 3 -44.60 12.64 4.46
C LYS A 3 -43.92 11.50 3.69
N ALA A 4 -42.73 11.08 4.13
CA ALA A 4 -42.09 9.89 3.60
C ALA A 4 -42.93 8.68 3.99
N THR A 5 -43.62 8.09 3.02
CA THR A 5 -44.31 6.82 3.17
C THR A 5 -43.25 5.73 3.23
N PHE A 6 -42.97 5.25 4.44
CA PHE A 6 -42.15 4.06 4.65
C PHE A 6 -42.97 2.86 4.13
N VAL A 7 -42.56 2.32 2.98
CA VAL A 7 -43.19 1.12 2.42
C VAL A 7 -42.67 -0.06 3.24
N GLU A 8 -43.58 -0.78 3.89
CA GLU A 8 -43.25 -2.01 4.62
C GLU A 8 -42.59 -3.01 3.68
N PHE A 9 -41.50 -3.60 4.17
CA PHE A 9 -40.61 -4.45 3.40
C PHE A 9 -41.09 -5.90 3.44
N ASP A 10 -41.41 -6.47 2.28
CA ASP A 10 -41.67 -7.90 2.12
C ASP A 10 -40.37 -8.62 1.69
N PRO A 11 -39.73 -9.41 2.57
CA PRO A 11 -38.51 -10.14 2.25
C PRO A 11 -38.72 -11.32 1.28
N SER A 12 -39.96 -11.67 0.95
CA SER A 12 -40.27 -12.84 0.11
C SER A 12 -40.01 -12.63 -1.39
N GLY A 13 -39.84 -11.38 -1.84
CA GLY A 13 -39.44 -11.02 -3.21
C GLY A 13 -37.92 -10.94 -3.38
N VAL A 14 -37.20 -12.04 -3.10
CA VAL A 14 -35.72 -12.07 -3.12
C VAL A 14 -35.19 -11.71 -4.51
N THR A 15 -34.62 -10.50 -4.65
CA THR A 15 -33.87 -10.07 -5.83
C THR A 15 -32.40 -10.39 -5.67
N MET A 16 -31.78 -10.94 -6.72
CA MET A 16 -30.33 -11.16 -6.76
C MET A 16 -29.61 -9.83 -6.98
N CYS A 17 -28.37 -9.72 -6.49
CA CYS A 17 -27.55 -8.54 -6.73
C CYS A 17 -27.36 -8.33 -8.23
N THR A 18 -27.60 -7.11 -8.72
CA THR A 18 -27.47 -6.74 -10.14
C THR A 18 -26.05 -6.94 -10.69
N PHE A 19 -25.04 -6.93 -9.81
CA PHE A 19 -23.65 -7.20 -10.18
C PHE A 19 -23.33 -8.68 -10.33
N ASN A 20 -24.30 -9.57 -10.08
CA ASN A 20 -24.13 -11.03 -10.06
C ASN A 20 -22.90 -11.48 -9.26
N CYS A 21 -22.62 -10.77 -8.16
CA CYS A 21 -21.48 -11.07 -7.31
C CYS A 21 -21.83 -12.27 -6.42
N GLU A 22 -21.18 -13.41 -6.67
CA GLU A 22 -21.24 -14.63 -5.85
C GLU A 22 -22.67 -15.12 -5.56
N ASP A 23 -23.61 -14.92 -6.49
CA ASP A 23 -25.04 -15.23 -6.28
C ASP A 23 -25.60 -14.62 -4.97
N SER A 24 -25.07 -13.46 -4.57
CA SER A 24 -25.49 -12.76 -3.37
C SER A 24 -26.87 -12.13 -3.55
N GLN A 25 -27.70 -12.21 -2.52
CA GLN A 25 -28.96 -11.51 -2.47
C GLN A 25 -28.73 -9.99 -2.41
N ALA A 26 -29.56 -9.23 -3.12
CA ALA A 26 -29.60 -7.80 -2.96
C ALA A 26 -30.18 -7.49 -1.57
N ASP A 27 -29.38 -6.95 -0.66
CA ASP A 27 -29.75 -6.67 0.73
C ASP A 27 -29.74 -5.19 1.10
N VAL A 28 -29.34 -4.31 0.17
CA VAL A 28 -29.23 -2.87 0.38
C VAL A 28 -30.41 -2.13 -0.24
N CYS A 29 -31.13 -1.36 0.56
CA CYS A 29 -32.18 -0.44 0.13
C CYS A 29 -31.61 0.97 -0.12
N PHE A 30 -31.87 1.53 -1.30
CA PHE A 30 -31.44 2.88 -1.66
C PHE A 30 -32.48 3.95 -1.35
N VAL A 31 -32.10 4.98 -0.61
CA VAL A 31 -32.96 6.12 -0.26
C VAL A 31 -32.69 7.28 -1.23
N PRO A 32 -33.73 7.96 -1.76
CA PRO A 32 -35.14 7.86 -1.39
C PRO A 32 -35.96 6.84 -2.20
N CYS A 33 -35.36 6.13 -3.16
CA CYS A 33 -36.14 5.35 -4.13
C CYS A 33 -36.72 4.03 -3.62
N GLY A 34 -36.21 3.48 -2.52
CA GLY A 34 -36.67 2.23 -1.91
C GLY A 34 -36.19 0.93 -2.61
N HIS A 35 -35.45 1.02 -3.71
CA HIS A 35 -35.06 -0.17 -4.48
C HIS A 35 -33.95 -0.97 -3.79
N ARG A 36 -34.12 -2.30 -3.79
CA ARG A 36 -33.17 -3.30 -3.29
C ARG A 36 -32.61 -4.12 -4.45
N VAL A 37 -31.45 -3.71 -4.95
CA VAL A 37 -30.85 -4.25 -6.19
C VAL A 37 -29.39 -4.63 -6.07
N VAL A 38 -28.73 -4.26 -4.97
CA VAL A 38 -27.30 -4.48 -4.78
C VAL A 38 -27.07 -5.10 -3.40
N CYS A 39 -26.08 -5.98 -3.28
CA CYS A 39 -25.67 -6.53 -1.99
C CYS A 39 -24.73 -5.57 -1.24
N LYS A 40 -24.57 -5.76 0.07
CA LYS A 40 -23.78 -4.90 0.95
C LYS A 40 -22.32 -4.76 0.53
N GLN A 41 -21.73 -5.83 0.01
CA GLN A 41 -20.35 -5.83 -0.47
C GLN A 41 -20.22 -5.01 -1.75
N CYS A 42 -21.08 -5.27 -2.73
CA CYS A 42 -21.11 -4.54 -4.00
C CYS A 42 -21.50 -3.06 -3.80
N ALA A 43 -22.33 -2.72 -2.79
CA ALA A 43 -22.58 -1.33 -2.41
C ALA A 43 -21.35 -0.62 -1.82
N ARG A 44 -20.51 -1.32 -1.06
CA ARG A 44 -19.29 -0.77 -0.45
C ARG A 44 -18.14 -0.64 -1.44
N SER A 45 -18.01 -1.59 -2.38
CA SER A 45 -16.91 -1.63 -3.35
C SER A 45 -17.16 -0.78 -4.58
N THR A 46 -18.41 -0.65 -5.02
CA THR A 46 -18.74 0.08 -6.23
C THR A 46 -19.15 1.53 -5.91
N PRO A 47 -18.61 2.53 -6.62
CA PRO A 47 -19.02 3.92 -6.45
C PRO A 47 -20.38 4.16 -7.12
N LEU A 48 -21.47 3.91 -6.39
CA LEU A 48 -22.84 4.11 -6.88
C LEU A 48 -23.36 5.52 -6.52
N ARG A 49 -23.66 6.33 -7.54
CA ARG A 49 -24.32 7.64 -7.36
C ARG A 49 -25.83 7.61 -7.63
N ARG A 50 -26.29 6.62 -8.39
CA ARG A 50 -27.67 6.47 -8.86
C ARG A 50 -28.11 5.03 -8.70
N CYS A 51 -29.40 4.84 -8.44
CA CYS A 51 -30.01 3.52 -8.38
C CYS A 51 -29.92 2.84 -9.77
N PRO A 52 -29.40 1.61 -9.89
CA PRO A 52 -29.36 0.86 -11.16
C PRO A 52 -30.73 0.59 -11.78
N LEU A 53 -31.79 0.56 -10.97
CA LEU A 53 -33.16 0.28 -11.43
C LEU A 53 -33.87 1.53 -11.97
N CYS A 54 -33.83 2.64 -11.22
CA CYS A 54 -34.63 3.83 -11.51
C CYS A 54 -33.80 5.08 -11.83
N TYR A 55 -32.47 4.98 -11.83
CA TYR A 55 -31.53 6.08 -12.10
C TYR A 55 -31.67 7.33 -11.19
N GLN A 56 -32.47 7.23 -10.13
CA GLN A 56 -32.61 8.27 -9.11
C GLN A 56 -31.34 8.38 -8.28
N LEU A 57 -30.99 9.62 -7.88
CA LEU A 57 -29.84 9.87 -7.04
C LEU A 57 -29.97 9.16 -5.70
N ILE A 58 -28.91 8.47 -5.29
CA ILE A 58 -28.85 7.78 -4.00
C ILE A 58 -28.35 8.78 -2.96
N ALA A 59 -29.21 9.10 -2.00
CA ALA A 59 -28.83 9.90 -0.84
C ALA A 59 -28.22 9.03 0.27
N LYS A 60 -28.79 7.84 0.49
CA LYS A 60 -28.34 6.89 1.53
C LYS A 60 -28.56 5.44 1.07
N ALA A 61 -27.79 4.53 1.65
CA ALA A 61 -27.98 3.09 1.53
C ALA A 61 -28.21 2.49 2.92
N ILE A 62 -29.18 1.59 3.05
CA ILE A 62 -29.55 0.97 4.34
C ILE A 62 -29.61 -0.55 4.14
N SER A 63 -29.01 -1.32 5.04
CA SER A 63 -29.06 -2.79 5.08
C SER A 63 -29.35 -3.20 6.53
N ASP A 64 -30.41 -3.99 6.75
CA ASP A 64 -30.88 -4.45 8.07
C ASP A 64 -31.02 -3.33 9.11
N GLY A 65 -31.48 -2.15 8.67
CA GLY A 65 -31.63 -0.97 9.53
C GLY A 65 -30.34 -0.19 9.81
N VAL A 66 -29.20 -0.64 9.28
CA VAL A 66 -27.89 0.03 9.44
C VAL A 66 -27.52 0.77 8.14
N GLU A 67 -27.11 2.03 8.28
CA GLU A 67 -26.63 2.83 7.13
C GLU A 67 -25.30 2.24 6.60
N VAL A 68 -25.24 2.00 5.29
CA VAL A 68 -24.07 1.46 4.58
C VAL A 68 -23.39 2.58 3.79
N GLN A 69 -22.08 2.74 3.97
CA GLN A 69 -21.30 3.69 3.17
C GLN A 69 -21.08 3.12 1.76
N ILE A 70 -21.47 3.91 0.75
CA ILE A 70 -21.33 3.54 -0.66
C ILE A 70 -19.94 3.92 -1.16
N GLY A 71 -19.27 3.00 -1.86
CA GLY A 71 -17.98 3.25 -2.51
C GLY A 71 -16.80 3.51 -1.56
N ALA A 72 -16.94 3.21 -0.27
CA ALA A 72 -15.89 3.44 0.73
C ALA A 72 -14.69 2.48 0.61
N ALA A 73 -14.85 1.32 -0.02
CA ALA A 73 -13.76 0.34 -0.12
C ALA A 73 -12.62 0.77 -1.06
N LEU A 74 -12.86 1.77 -1.93
CA LEU A 74 -11.81 2.36 -2.76
C LEU A 74 -10.85 3.27 -1.98
N SER A 75 -11.07 3.49 -0.68
CA SER A 75 -10.24 4.38 0.13
C SER A 75 -8.95 3.76 0.70
N ARG A 76 -8.69 2.45 0.58
CA ARG A 76 -7.50 1.85 1.25
C ARG A 76 -6.66 0.83 0.50
N THR A 77 -7.07 0.36 -0.67
CA THR A 77 -6.07 -0.08 -1.65
C THR A 77 -5.74 1.15 -2.47
N ALA A 78 -4.82 1.95 -1.95
CA ALA A 78 -4.02 2.80 -2.83
C ALA A 78 -3.51 1.86 -3.92
N VAL A 79 -4.12 1.96 -5.10
CA VAL A 79 -3.58 1.36 -6.31
C VAL A 79 -2.30 2.15 -6.50
N VAL A 80 -1.21 1.66 -5.91
CA VAL A 80 0.12 2.18 -6.17
C VAL A 80 0.26 2.04 -7.68
N SER A 81 0.37 3.17 -8.37
CA SER A 81 0.57 3.18 -9.82
C SER A 81 1.67 2.18 -10.15
N GLU A 82 1.54 1.43 -11.24
CA GLU A 82 2.59 0.49 -11.67
C GLU A 82 3.98 1.15 -11.69
N GLU A 83 4.02 2.45 -11.96
CA GLU A 83 5.21 3.28 -11.93
C GLU A 83 5.81 3.43 -10.52
N GLU A 84 4.98 3.69 -9.51
CA GLU A 84 5.45 3.80 -8.14
C GLU A 84 5.89 2.43 -7.59
N GLN A 85 5.23 1.35 -8.01
CA GLN A 85 5.65 0.00 -7.66
C GLN A 85 7.00 -0.36 -8.31
N ARG A 86 7.26 0.09 -9.56
CA ARG A 86 8.58 -0.04 -10.19
C ARG A 86 9.65 0.77 -9.47
N ARG A 87 9.32 1.96 -8.94
CA ARG A 87 10.26 2.81 -8.19
C ARG A 87 10.68 2.17 -6.88
N ILE A 88 9.73 1.63 -6.12
CA ILE A 88 10.00 0.92 -4.85
C ILE A 88 10.93 -0.27 -5.09
N LEU A 89 10.62 -1.11 -6.09
CA LEU A 89 11.45 -2.27 -6.40
C LEU A 89 12.86 -1.89 -6.89
N ALA A 90 12.98 -0.79 -7.62
CA ALA A 90 14.28 -0.30 -8.08
C ALA A 90 15.14 0.25 -6.92
N GLU A 91 14.52 0.95 -5.97
CA GLU A 91 15.22 1.48 -4.80
C GLU A 91 15.77 0.36 -3.91
N GLU A 92 14.96 -0.68 -3.65
CA GLU A 92 15.39 -1.85 -2.88
C GLU A 92 16.56 -2.60 -3.54
N GLU A 93 16.57 -2.71 -4.87
CA GLU A 93 17.65 -3.39 -5.59
C GLU A 93 18.95 -2.57 -5.57
N ILE A 94 18.87 -1.24 -5.69
CA ILE A 94 20.03 -0.35 -5.55
C ILE A 94 20.65 -0.49 -4.16
N GLU A 95 19.83 -0.51 -3.11
CA GLU A 95 20.30 -0.69 -1.74
C GLU A 95 21.01 -2.04 -1.56
N ARG A 96 20.43 -3.12 -2.12
CA ARG A 96 21.04 -4.46 -2.10
C ARG A 96 22.40 -4.49 -2.79
N ILE A 97 22.53 -3.88 -3.96
CA ILE A 97 23.79 -3.80 -4.71
C ILE A 97 24.83 -3.00 -3.92
N ALA A 98 24.45 -1.86 -3.34
CA ALA A 98 25.35 -1.04 -2.54
C ALA A 98 25.85 -1.78 -1.29
N ALA A 99 24.96 -2.48 -0.58
CA ALA A 99 25.32 -3.28 0.58
C ALA A 99 26.25 -4.45 0.22
N ALA A 100 26.01 -5.12 -0.91
CA ALA A 100 26.87 -6.19 -1.41
C ALA A 100 28.28 -5.67 -1.77
N ALA A 101 28.36 -4.54 -2.46
CA ALA A 101 29.63 -3.91 -2.81
C ALA A 101 30.43 -3.50 -1.56
N ALA A 102 29.77 -2.93 -0.55
CA ALA A 102 30.43 -2.56 0.71
C ALA A 102 30.97 -3.77 1.46
N LYS A 103 30.20 -4.86 1.52
CA LYS A 103 30.65 -6.13 2.13
C LYS A 103 31.84 -6.72 1.37
N GLN A 104 31.79 -6.70 0.04
CA GLN A 104 32.85 -7.21 -0.80
C GLN A 104 34.14 -6.41 -0.63
N ALA A 105 34.06 -5.08 -0.62
CA ALA A 105 35.21 -4.20 -0.39
C ALA A 105 35.89 -4.46 0.96
N LYS A 106 35.12 -4.78 2.01
CA LYS A 106 35.68 -5.14 3.32
C LYS A 106 36.45 -6.47 3.25
N LEU A 107 35.88 -7.49 2.62
CA LEU A 107 36.53 -8.80 2.46
C LEU A 107 37.80 -8.70 1.61
N ASP A 108 37.76 -7.89 0.55
CA ASP A 108 38.92 -7.64 -0.30
C ASP A 108 40.02 -6.91 0.47
N ALA A 109 39.69 -5.89 1.27
CA ALA A 109 40.66 -5.19 2.13
C ALA A 109 41.29 -6.13 3.18
N GLU A 110 40.49 -7.03 3.78
CA GLU A 110 40.99 -8.04 4.71
C GLU A 110 41.92 -9.06 4.02
N ARG A 111 41.55 -9.53 2.83
CA ARG A 111 42.39 -10.44 2.02
C ARG A 111 43.71 -9.78 1.63
N ASP A 112 43.65 -8.54 1.16
CA ASP A 112 44.84 -7.81 0.71
C ASP A 112 45.77 -7.51 1.91
N CYS A 113 45.20 -7.22 3.09
CA CYS A 113 45.95 -7.12 4.33
C CYS A 113 46.66 -8.45 4.64
N LEU A 114 45.94 -9.57 4.62
CA LEU A 114 46.54 -10.90 4.87
C LEU A 114 47.64 -11.24 3.85
N GLN A 115 47.45 -10.87 2.58
CA GLN A 115 48.44 -11.08 1.52
C GLN A 115 49.70 -10.22 1.72
N LEU A 116 49.55 -8.96 2.14
CA LEU A 116 50.70 -8.11 2.50
C LEU A 116 51.48 -8.66 3.69
N TRP A 117 50.76 -9.21 4.68
CA TRP A 117 51.36 -9.89 5.83
C TRP A 117 52.12 -11.15 5.42
N SER A 118 51.59 -11.95 4.49
CA SER A 118 52.25 -13.19 4.05
C SER A 118 53.46 -12.94 3.15
N HIS A 119 53.49 -11.84 2.40
CA HIS A 119 54.62 -11.46 1.55
C HIS A 119 55.71 -10.67 2.31
N GLY A 120 55.59 -10.50 3.63
CA GLY A 120 56.59 -9.79 4.44
C GLY A 120 56.72 -8.30 4.10
N VAL A 121 55.73 -7.72 3.41
CA VAL A 121 55.72 -6.31 3.01
C VAL A 121 55.17 -5.48 4.17
N PHE A 122 55.96 -5.40 5.24
CA PHE A 122 55.83 -4.34 6.23
C PHE A 122 57.17 -3.62 6.29
N ARG A 123 57.30 -2.52 5.52
CA ARG A 123 58.08 -1.40 6.03
C ARG A 123 57.19 -0.78 7.10
N LEU A 124 57.36 -1.26 8.34
CA LEU A 124 56.91 -0.52 9.51
C LEU A 124 57.59 0.85 9.40
N TYR A 125 56.89 1.87 8.91
CA TYR A 125 57.19 3.20 9.41
C TYR A 125 56.77 3.13 10.87
N SER A 126 57.76 2.88 11.73
CA SER A 126 57.58 2.98 13.17
C SER A 126 56.94 4.33 13.45
N VAL A 127 56.06 4.41 14.44
CA VAL A 127 55.51 5.68 14.93
C VAL A 127 56.64 6.70 15.22
N ALA A 128 57.86 6.22 15.49
CA ALA A 128 59.08 7.03 15.61
C ALA A 128 59.50 7.78 14.32
N GLU A 129 59.33 7.22 13.12
CA GLU A 129 59.67 7.91 11.87
C GLU A 129 58.66 9.02 11.54
N ILE A 130 57.37 8.83 11.83
CA ILE A 130 56.34 9.85 11.64
C ILE A 130 56.59 11.08 12.55
N LEU A 131 57.11 10.86 13.76
CA LEU A 131 57.45 11.94 14.70
C LEU A 131 58.67 12.78 14.28
N SER A 132 59.53 12.28 13.38
CA SER A 132 60.67 13.05 12.85
C SER A 132 60.29 14.05 11.75
N TYR A 133 59.07 13.97 11.20
CA TYR A 133 58.56 14.89 10.17
C TYR A 133 57.65 15.99 10.73
N LEU A 134 57.39 16.03 12.04
CA LEU A 134 56.64 17.12 12.66
C LEU A 134 57.58 18.32 12.90
N PRO A 135 57.30 19.50 12.31
CA PRO A 135 58.11 20.69 12.55
C PRO A 135 58.01 21.09 14.03
N PRO A 136 59.11 21.55 14.65
CA PRO A 136 59.09 21.98 16.04
C PRO A 136 58.08 23.11 16.21
N SER A 137 57.13 22.92 17.11
CA SER A 137 56.18 23.97 17.49
C SER A 137 56.94 25.05 18.23
N ASN A 138 57.23 26.17 17.55
CA ASN A 138 57.76 27.37 18.18
C ASN A 138 56.68 27.93 19.11
N HIS A 139 57.08 28.15 20.37
CA HIS A 139 56.27 28.73 21.42
C HIS A 139 56.64 30.20 21.63
#